data_AF-A0A6N4TIE6-F1
#
_entry.id   AF-A0A6N4TIE6-F1
#
_cell.length_a   1.000
_cell.length_b   1.000
_cell.length_c   1.000
_cell.angle_alpha   90.00
_cell.angle_beta   90.00
_cell.angle_gamma   90.00
#
_symmetry.space_group_name_H-M   'P 1'
#
loop_
_entity.id
_entity.type
_entity.pdbx_description
1 polymer ?
#
loop_
_entity_poly.entity_id
_entity_poly.type
_entity_poly.pdbx_seq_one_letter_code
_entity_poly.pdbx_strand_id
1 'polypeptide(L)'
;MHIAILGGSFNPVHNGHLQIAKTALKKLPVQEVWFMPSKDTPLKETALASFEDRCELLEAAIKPYKHMKICKLEGKLEGISYTIHTVEELKKRYPQHSFCWLIGDDQARQFDAWKESKRLKKEVEFYVFSREGSSILPEGMKRVSMDLIPVSSTEIRQGKKLYEVPVSVRLKIAEKGLYFEETIRQYMNEKRYRHSLSVAQLCVALASAHNLNTEKAWKMGILHDICKQMPYEISKIWMRHHMPFHMNEAPAIWHGYIGADFVKRQLDVRDKDVISAIYHHVLGDGKSSYDKILFIADKLDPSRGYDSSEQIELCKMNLDLGFKRVKKEQQEYLRKEGTLQ
;
A
#
# COMPACT_ATOMS: atom_id res chain seq x y z
N MET A 1 -19.15 -7.74 29.57
CA MET A 1 -18.37 -6.55 29.16
C MET A 1 -19.19 -5.76 28.16
N HIS A 2 -19.06 -4.45 28.16
CA HIS A 2 -19.54 -3.56 27.13
C HIS A 2 -18.42 -3.24 26.14
N ILE A 3 -18.65 -3.55 24.87
CA ILE A 3 -17.62 -3.58 23.82
C ILE A 3 -18.06 -2.67 22.67
N ALA A 4 -17.17 -1.78 22.26
CA ALA A 4 -17.37 -0.95 21.07
C ALA A 4 -16.88 -1.68 19.82
N ILE A 5 -17.72 -1.77 18.78
CA ILE A 5 -17.32 -2.27 17.47
C ILE A 5 -17.00 -1.09 16.56
N LEU A 6 -15.78 -1.08 16.01
CA LEU A 6 -15.39 -0.19 14.93
C LEU A 6 -15.33 -1.00 13.63
N GLY A 7 -16.41 -0.92 12.85
CA GLY A 7 -16.51 -1.57 11.54
C GLY A 7 -15.89 -0.73 10.43
N GLY A 8 -15.26 -1.38 9.45
CA GLY A 8 -14.71 -0.67 8.29
C GLY A 8 -13.90 -1.56 7.36
N SER A 9 -13.56 -1.03 6.19
CA SER A 9 -12.72 -1.77 5.24
C SER A 9 -11.26 -1.86 5.70
N PHE A 10 -10.75 -0.84 6.39
CA PHE A 10 -9.36 -0.75 6.85
C PHE A 10 -8.33 -1.09 5.75
N ASN A 11 -8.42 -0.38 4.62
CA ASN A 11 -7.65 -0.68 3.41
C ASN A 11 -6.72 0.49 2.98
N PRO A 12 -5.70 0.85 3.79
CA PRO A 12 -5.28 0.24 5.07
C PRO A 12 -5.86 0.95 6.32
N VAL A 13 -5.64 0.36 7.49
CA VAL A 13 -5.79 1.03 8.81
C VAL A 13 -4.79 2.19 8.94
N HIS A 14 -5.15 3.24 9.71
CA HIS A 14 -4.36 4.46 9.88
C HIS A 14 -4.69 5.14 11.22
N ASN A 15 -3.93 6.19 11.57
CA ASN A 15 -4.05 6.89 12.85
C ASN A 15 -5.44 7.46 13.10
N GLY A 16 -6.15 7.91 12.05
CA GLY A 16 -7.57 8.32 12.19
C GLY A 16 -8.46 7.22 12.78
N HIS A 17 -8.30 5.96 12.36
CA HIS A 17 -9.05 4.83 12.94
C HIS A 17 -8.64 4.57 14.40
N LEU A 18 -7.33 4.63 14.68
CA LEU A 18 -6.82 4.46 16.05
C LEU A 18 -7.32 5.57 16.98
N GLN A 19 -7.47 6.80 16.47
CA GLN A 19 -7.95 7.94 17.24
C GLN A 19 -9.43 7.77 17.66
N ILE A 20 -10.26 7.21 16.78
CA ILE A 20 -11.64 6.83 17.12
C ILE A 20 -11.62 5.82 18.27
N ALA A 21 -10.85 4.75 18.15
CA ALA A 21 -10.76 3.70 19.17
C ALA A 21 -10.23 4.23 20.51
N LYS A 22 -9.17 5.06 20.50
CA LYS A 22 -8.64 5.71 21.71
C LYS A 22 -9.67 6.61 22.37
N THR A 23 -10.40 7.38 21.58
CA THR A 23 -11.42 8.30 22.11
C THR A 23 -12.59 7.53 22.68
N ALA A 24 -13.02 6.44 22.05
CA ALA A 24 -14.06 5.56 22.57
C ALA A 24 -13.67 4.98 23.95
N LEU A 25 -12.45 4.43 24.07
CA LEU A 25 -11.95 3.91 25.35
C LEU A 25 -11.83 4.99 26.44
N LYS A 26 -11.63 6.26 26.07
CA LYS A 26 -11.50 7.37 27.01
C LYS A 26 -12.84 7.96 27.44
N LYS A 27 -13.82 8.05 26.52
CA LYS A 27 -15.06 8.83 26.72
C LYS A 27 -16.32 7.98 26.89
N LEU A 28 -16.30 6.72 26.48
CA LEU A 28 -17.45 5.83 26.53
C LEU A 28 -17.28 4.79 27.63
N PRO A 29 -18.36 4.26 28.23
CA PRO A 29 -18.30 3.23 29.26
C PRO A 29 -17.99 1.83 28.69
N VAL A 30 -17.01 1.73 27.79
CA VAL A 30 -16.61 0.49 27.12
C VAL A 30 -15.28 -0.02 27.68
N GLN A 31 -15.13 -1.34 27.78
CA GLN A 31 -13.88 -1.96 28.26
C GLN A 31 -12.91 -2.28 27.13
N GLU A 32 -13.43 -2.49 25.93
CA GLU A 32 -12.65 -2.85 24.74
C GLU A 32 -13.23 -2.21 23.48
N VAL A 33 -12.36 -1.98 22.49
CA VAL A 33 -12.75 -1.66 21.12
C VAL A 33 -12.32 -2.80 20.21
N TRP A 34 -13.28 -3.37 19.49
CA TRP A 34 -13.05 -4.42 18.51
C TRP A 34 -13.11 -3.84 17.11
N PHE A 35 -11.99 -3.93 16.39
CA PHE A 35 -11.89 -3.60 14.98
C PHE A 35 -12.45 -4.75 14.16
N MET A 36 -13.49 -4.48 13.37
CA MET A 36 -14.20 -5.46 12.55
C MET A 36 -13.92 -5.16 11.06
N PRO A 37 -12.90 -5.76 10.44
CA PRO A 37 -12.69 -5.62 9.01
C PRO A 37 -13.88 -6.22 8.26
N SER A 38 -14.42 -5.45 7.31
CA SER A 38 -15.46 -5.95 6.41
C SER A 38 -14.89 -6.94 5.41
N LYS A 39 -15.64 -7.99 5.07
CA LYS A 39 -15.24 -8.95 4.03
C LYS A 39 -15.25 -8.27 2.65
N ASP A 40 -16.41 -7.74 2.30
CA ASP A 40 -16.65 -6.94 1.10
C ASP A 40 -17.22 -5.58 1.47
N THR A 41 -16.99 -4.58 0.63
CA THR A 41 -17.67 -3.27 0.72
C THR A 41 -18.50 -3.04 -0.53
N PRO A 42 -19.79 -3.42 -0.54
CA PRO A 42 -20.65 -3.35 -1.73
C PRO A 42 -20.75 -1.94 -2.34
N LEU A 43 -20.50 -0.91 -1.53
CA LEU A 43 -20.62 0.50 -1.89
C LEU A 43 -19.29 1.12 -2.36
N LYS A 44 -18.20 0.36 -2.53
CA LYS A 44 -16.91 0.88 -3.00
C LYS A 44 -16.44 0.17 -4.27
N GLU A 45 -16.03 0.95 -5.27
CA GLU A 45 -15.55 0.47 -6.57
C GLU A 45 -14.08 -0.01 -6.57
N THR A 46 -13.30 0.33 -5.54
CA THR A 46 -11.87 0.00 -5.49
C THR A 46 -11.63 -1.42 -4.98
N ALA A 47 -10.82 -2.20 -5.71
CA ALA A 47 -10.35 -3.50 -5.26
C ALA A 47 -9.70 -3.41 -3.86
N LEU A 48 -10.16 -4.24 -2.94
CA LEU A 48 -9.61 -4.30 -1.59
C LEU A 48 -8.34 -5.17 -1.59
N ALA A 49 -7.38 -4.84 -0.74
CA ALA A 49 -6.40 -5.84 -0.34
C ALA A 49 -7.13 -7.04 0.28
N SER A 50 -6.51 -8.22 0.23
CA SER A 50 -7.12 -9.44 0.76
C SER A 50 -7.60 -9.25 2.20
N PHE A 51 -8.63 -9.99 2.61
CA PHE A 51 -9.15 -9.90 3.97
C PHE A 51 -8.05 -10.20 5.00
N GLU A 52 -7.21 -11.18 4.69
CA GLU A 52 -6.07 -11.63 5.48
C GLU A 52 -5.03 -10.53 5.61
N ASP A 53 -4.65 -9.86 4.51
CA ASP A 53 -3.70 -8.75 4.55
C ASP A 53 -4.23 -7.59 5.40
N ARG A 54 -5.50 -7.23 5.23
CA ARG A 54 -6.12 -6.16 6.04
C ARG A 54 -6.18 -6.53 7.52
N CYS A 55 -6.44 -7.80 7.84
CA CYS A 55 -6.34 -8.29 9.21
C CYS A 55 -4.91 -8.18 9.74
N GLU A 56 -3.92 -8.57 8.96
CA GLU A 56 -2.52 -8.48 9.34
C GLU A 56 -2.05 -7.04 9.58
N LEU A 57 -2.51 -6.09 8.76
CA LEU A 57 -2.26 -4.66 8.95
C LEU A 57 -2.93 -4.15 10.23
N LEU A 58 -4.19 -4.55 10.49
CA LEU A 58 -4.89 -4.22 11.73
C LEU A 58 -4.17 -4.76 12.96
N GLU A 59 -3.78 -6.03 12.96
CA GLU A 59 -3.03 -6.66 14.04
C GLU A 59 -1.72 -5.91 14.31
N ALA A 60 -0.97 -5.53 13.26
CA ALA A 60 0.24 -4.73 13.39
C ALA A 60 -0.03 -3.33 13.97
N ALA A 61 -1.18 -2.71 13.65
CA ALA A 61 -1.56 -1.40 14.17
C ALA A 61 -1.96 -1.44 15.65
N ILE A 62 -2.71 -2.48 16.05
CA ILE A 62 -3.32 -2.55 17.39
C ILE A 62 -2.46 -3.29 18.42
N LYS A 63 -1.41 -4.00 18.01
CA LYS A 63 -0.51 -4.78 18.89
C LYS A 63 -0.07 -4.03 20.18
N PRO A 64 0.24 -2.72 20.16
CA PRO A 64 0.63 -2.00 21.37
C PRO A 64 -0.53 -1.70 22.36
N TYR A 65 -1.79 -1.92 21.97
CA TYR A 65 -2.97 -1.48 22.72
C TYR A 65 -3.76 -2.66 23.30
N LYS A 66 -3.60 -2.93 24.60
CA LYS A 66 -4.22 -4.06 25.33
C LYS A 66 -5.75 -4.14 25.19
N HIS A 67 -6.43 -3.00 25.10
CA HIS A 67 -7.90 -2.89 25.03
C HIS A 67 -8.45 -2.78 23.60
N MET A 68 -7.59 -2.95 22.59
CA MET A 68 -7.99 -3.00 21.19
C MET A 68 -7.81 -4.42 20.67
N LYS A 69 -8.87 -4.99 20.09
CA LYS A 69 -8.84 -6.35 19.52
C LYS A 69 -9.32 -6.35 18.08
N ILE A 70 -8.95 -7.37 17.34
CA ILE A 70 -9.51 -7.65 16.02
C ILE A 70 -10.65 -8.66 16.14
N CYS A 71 -11.77 -8.40 15.47
CA CYS A 71 -12.87 -9.33 15.33
C CYS A 71 -13.01 -9.74 13.86
N LYS A 72 -12.61 -10.97 13.52
CA LYS A 72 -12.65 -11.49 12.14
C LYS A 72 -14.02 -12.08 11.77
N LEU A 73 -15.09 -11.69 12.45
CA LEU A 73 -16.41 -12.32 12.34
C LEU A 73 -16.94 -12.24 10.90
N GLU A 74 -16.90 -11.07 10.29
CA GLU A 74 -17.46 -10.85 8.95
C GLU A 74 -16.72 -11.66 7.86
N GLY A 75 -15.44 -11.95 8.04
CA GLY A 75 -14.71 -12.86 7.14
C GLY A 75 -15.23 -14.29 7.14
N LYS A 76 -15.86 -14.74 8.24
CA LYS A 76 -16.44 -16.08 8.40
C LYS A 76 -17.90 -16.17 7.96
N LEU A 77 -18.54 -15.05 7.61
CA LEU A 77 -19.91 -15.03 7.15
C LEU A 77 -19.95 -15.21 5.62
N GLU A 78 -20.98 -15.91 5.15
CA GLU A 78 -21.29 -16.02 3.73
C GLU A 78 -22.04 -14.77 3.24
N GLY A 79 -21.76 -14.36 2.00
CA GLY A 79 -22.41 -13.21 1.37
C GLY A 79 -21.97 -11.85 1.91
N ILE A 80 -22.81 -10.83 1.66
CA ILE A 80 -22.54 -9.43 1.98
C ILE A 80 -22.56 -9.19 3.50
N SER A 81 -21.55 -8.48 4.01
CA SER A 81 -21.45 -8.05 5.41
C SER A 81 -22.45 -6.93 5.73
N TYR A 82 -23.70 -7.30 6.00
CA TYR A 82 -24.71 -6.38 6.54
C TYR A 82 -24.59 -6.30 8.06
N THR A 83 -24.44 -5.08 8.59
CA THR A 83 -24.26 -4.84 10.03
C THR A 83 -25.34 -5.49 10.90
N ILE A 84 -26.59 -5.53 10.45
CA ILE A 84 -27.68 -6.18 11.21
C ILE A 84 -27.42 -7.67 11.45
N HIS A 85 -26.94 -8.40 10.43
CA HIS A 85 -26.60 -9.82 10.57
C HIS A 85 -25.36 -9.98 11.48
N THR A 86 -24.37 -9.09 11.35
CA THR A 86 -23.18 -9.09 12.21
C THR A 86 -23.55 -8.90 13.67
N VAL A 87 -24.49 -7.99 13.98
CA VAL A 87 -24.98 -7.74 15.34
C VAL A 87 -25.70 -8.96 15.91
N GLU A 88 -26.57 -9.61 15.13
CA GLU A 88 -27.25 -10.84 15.56
C GLU A 88 -26.25 -11.95 15.91
N GLU A 89 -25.25 -12.14 15.05
CA GLU A 89 -24.25 -13.17 15.24
C GLU A 89 -23.32 -12.86 16.42
N LEU A 90 -22.98 -11.59 16.65
CA LEU A 90 -22.24 -11.15 17.84
C LEU A 90 -23.01 -11.48 19.12
N LYS A 91 -24.31 -11.17 19.17
CA LYS A 91 -25.15 -11.48 20.34
C LYS A 91 -25.27 -12.98 20.59
N LYS A 92 -25.35 -13.80 19.52
CA LYS A 92 -25.37 -15.27 19.63
C LYS A 92 -24.04 -15.83 20.15
N ARG A 93 -22.91 -15.36 19.63
CA ARG A 93 -21.57 -15.87 20.00
C ARG A 93 -21.07 -15.37 21.35
N TYR A 94 -21.50 -14.18 21.76
CA TYR A 94 -21.04 -13.51 22.97
C TYR A 94 -22.23 -13.04 23.82
N PRO A 95 -23.10 -13.96 24.30
CA PRO A 95 -24.30 -13.59 25.07
C PRO A 95 -23.99 -12.84 26.37
N GLN A 96 -22.78 -13.00 26.91
CA GLN A 96 -22.27 -12.31 28.10
C GLN A 96 -21.71 -10.90 27.82
N HIS A 97 -21.80 -10.42 26.57
CA HIS A 97 -21.31 -9.11 26.15
C HIS A 97 -22.45 -8.25 25.60
N SER A 98 -22.34 -6.94 25.81
CA SER A 98 -23.17 -5.95 25.15
C SER A 98 -22.33 -5.14 24.18
N PHE A 99 -22.94 -4.71 23.08
CA PHE A 99 -22.22 -4.07 21.98
C PHE A 99 -22.77 -2.68 21.69
N CYS A 100 -21.88 -1.75 21.38
CA CYS A 100 -22.20 -0.49 20.71
C CYS A 100 -21.38 -0.37 19.43
N TRP A 101 -21.80 0.51 18.53
CA TRP A 101 -21.18 0.66 17.21
C TRP A 101 -20.61 2.06 17.03
N LEU A 102 -19.36 2.14 16.58
CA LEU A 102 -18.67 3.39 16.31
C LEU A 102 -18.73 3.69 14.81
N ILE A 103 -19.18 4.89 14.44
CA ILE A 103 -19.24 5.34 13.04
C ILE A 103 -18.75 6.78 12.90
N GLY A 104 -18.34 7.16 11.68
CA GLY A 104 -18.04 8.55 11.33
C GLY A 104 -19.27 9.31 10.81
N ASP A 105 -19.14 10.64 10.67
CA ASP A 105 -20.17 11.51 10.07
C ASP A 105 -20.61 11.08 8.65
N ASP A 106 -19.70 10.53 7.85
CA ASP A 106 -19.98 10.02 6.50
C ASP A 106 -20.92 8.81 6.53
N GLN A 107 -20.69 7.87 7.44
CA GLN A 107 -21.54 6.70 7.64
C GLN A 107 -22.88 7.06 8.28
N ALA A 108 -22.88 8.00 9.24
CA ALA A 108 -24.10 8.47 9.89
C ALA A 108 -25.07 9.11 8.88
N ARG A 109 -24.57 9.90 7.92
CA ARG A 109 -25.40 10.54 6.88
C ARG A 109 -26.08 9.55 5.93
N GLN A 110 -25.48 8.39 5.70
CA GLN A 110 -26.04 7.34 4.85
C GLN A 110 -26.70 6.20 5.63
N PHE A 111 -26.86 6.35 6.95
CA PHE A 111 -27.30 5.26 7.81
C PHE A 111 -28.68 4.71 7.42
N ASP A 112 -29.59 5.56 6.95
CA ASP A 112 -30.94 5.11 6.59
C ASP A 112 -30.94 4.16 5.36
N ALA A 113 -29.88 4.19 4.55
CA ALA A 113 -29.66 3.25 3.44
C ALA A 113 -29.11 1.88 3.89
N TRP A 114 -28.72 1.72 5.17
CA TRP A 114 -28.26 0.45 5.70
C TRP A 114 -29.42 -0.55 5.78
N LYS A 115 -29.11 -1.82 5.50
CA LYS A 115 -30.10 -2.91 5.57
C LYS A 115 -30.75 -2.94 6.95
N GLU A 116 -32.07 -2.81 6.96
CA GLU A 116 -32.89 -2.82 8.18
C GLU A 116 -32.45 -1.78 9.24
N SER A 117 -32.00 -0.60 8.78
CA SER A 117 -31.53 0.52 9.63
C SER A 117 -32.44 0.81 10.83
N LYS A 118 -33.76 0.82 10.66
CA LYS A 118 -34.74 1.03 11.76
C LYS A 118 -34.68 -0.05 12.84
N ARG A 119 -34.49 -1.31 12.46
CA ARG A 119 -34.33 -2.44 13.39
C ARG A 119 -32.95 -2.37 14.04
N LEU A 120 -31.92 -2.11 13.25
CA LEU A 120 -30.53 -1.99 13.71
C LEU A 120 -30.35 -0.92 14.82
N LYS A 121 -31.03 0.23 14.72
CA LYS A 121 -31.03 1.26 15.79
C LYS A 121 -31.59 0.77 17.13
N LYS A 122 -32.47 -0.24 17.11
CA LYS A 122 -33.05 -0.84 18.34
C LYS A 122 -32.15 -1.93 18.93
N GLU A 123 -31.30 -2.53 18.10
CA GLU A 123 -30.45 -3.65 18.50
C GLU A 123 -29.16 -3.21 19.20
N VAL A 124 -28.58 -2.06 18.82
CA VAL A 124 -27.33 -1.53 19.37
C VAL A 124 -27.31 0.00 19.42
N GLU A 125 -26.56 0.55 20.36
CA GLU A 125 -26.29 1.99 20.42
C GLU A 125 -25.25 2.41 19.38
N PHE A 126 -25.47 3.54 18.72
CA PHE A 126 -24.52 4.14 17.76
C PHE A 126 -23.87 5.40 18.33
N TYR A 127 -22.53 5.43 18.24
CA TYR A 127 -21.71 6.58 18.61
C TYR A 127 -21.06 7.16 17.35
N VAL A 128 -21.36 8.43 17.07
CA VAL A 128 -20.91 9.14 15.86
C VAL A 128 -19.74 10.05 16.21
N PHE A 129 -18.57 9.77 15.63
CA PHE A 129 -17.36 10.57 15.78
C PHE A 129 -17.31 11.63 14.68
N SER A 130 -17.21 12.89 15.08
CA SER A 130 -17.47 14.02 14.18
C SER A 130 -16.41 15.11 14.21
N ARG A 131 -16.32 15.83 13.08
CA ARG A 131 -15.40 16.93 12.83
C ARG A 131 -15.78 18.23 13.53
N GLU A 132 -17.05 18.62 13.51
CA GLU A 132 -17.45 20.02 13.75
C GLU A 132 -18.76 20.19 14.54
N GLY A 133 -19.35 19.13 15.09
CA GLY A 133 -20.56 19.25 15.93
C GLY A 133 -21.83 19.73 15.19
N SER A 134 -21.73 20.09 13.92
CA SER A 134 -22.77 20.77 13.12
C SER A 134 -23.62 19.86 12.23
N SER A 135 -23.24 18.58 12.05
CA SER A 135 -24.06 17.64 11.28
C SER A 135 -25.37 17.32 12.01
N ILE A 136 -26.49 17.20 11.32
CA ILE A 136 -27.71 16.64 11.92
C ILE A 136 -27.48 15.13 12.06
N LEU A 137 -27.57 14.60 13.27
CA LEU A 137 -27.51 13.15 13.48
C LEU A 137 -28.88 12.52 13.24
N PRO A 138 -28.93 11.29 12.70
CA PRO A 138 -30.14 10.50 12.76
C PRO A 138 -30.61 10.35 14.21
N GLU A 139 -31.92 10.37 14.40
CA GLU A 139 -32.54 10.18 15.71
C GLU A 139 -32.03 8.89 16.39
N GLY A 140 -31.72 8.98 17.69
CA GLY A 140 -31.23 7.86 18.50
C GLY A 140 -29.71 7.66 18.50
N MET A 141 -28.93 8.43 17.74
CA MET A 141 -27.46 8.34 17.75
C MET A 141 -26.81 9.37 18.69
N LYS A 142 -25.70 8.99 19.33
CA LYS A 142 -24.97 9.84 20.27
C LYS A 142 -23.70 10.40 19.64
N ARG A 143 -23.50 11.73 19.69
CA ARG A 143 -22.28 12.36 19.20
C ARG A 143 -21.13 12.18 20.19
N VAL A 144 -19.94 11.90 19.67
CA VAL A 144 -18.68 11.91 20.44
C VAL A 144 -17.70 12.87 19.76
N SER A 145 -17.35 13.95 20.48
CA SER A 145 -16.33 14.90 20.01
C SER A 145 -14.93 14.26 20.07
N MET A 146 -14.12 14.44 19.03
CA MET A 146 -12.72 14.03 18.98
C MET A 146 -11.91 14.99 18.12
N ASP A 147 -10.61 15.08 18.38
CA ASP A 147 -9.67 15.71 17.45
C ASP A 147 -9.46 14.78 16.26
N LEU A 148 -9.95 15.19 15.08
CA LEU A 148 -9.84 14.40 13.86
C LEU A 148 -8.42 14.48 13.31
N ILE A 149 -7.88 13.33 12.92
CA ILE A 149 -6.72 13.26 12.04
C ILE A 149 -7.24 13.25 10.59
N PRO A 150 -6.98 14.31 9.80
CA PRO A 150 -7.53 14.44 8.45
C PRO A 150 -6.79 13.53 7.46
N VAL A 151 -7.06 12.23 7.52
CA VAL A 151 -6.47 11.20 6.66
C VAL A 151 -7.53 10.21 6.20
N SER A 152 -7.40 9.72 4.97
CA SER A 152 -8.19 8.64 4.43
C SER A 152 -7.31 7.49 3.93
N SER A 153 -7.84 6.27 3.95
CA SER A 153 -7.18 5.12 3.35
C SER A 153 -6.87 5.32 1.85
N THR A 154 -7.69 6.07 1.11
CA THR A 154 -7.43 6.38 -0.31
C THR A 154 -6.18 7.22 -0.49
N GLU A 155 -5.97 8.25 0.33
CA GLU A 155 -4.73 9.04 0.29
C GLU A 155 -3.51 8.17 0.59
N ILE A 156 -3.62 7.25 1.55
CA ILE A 156 -2.53 6.34 1.90
C ILE A 156 -2.18 5.39 0.76
N ARG A 157 -3.17 4.79 0.08
CA ARG A 157 -2.91 3.92 -1.09
C ARG A 157 -2.26 4.67 -2.25
N GLN A 158 -2.53 5.97 -2.36
CA GLN A 158 -1.86 6.89 -3.27
C GLN A 158 -0.46 7.33 -2.80
N GLY A 159 0.06 6.78 -1.70
CA GLY A 159 1.36 7.15 -1.14
C GLY A 159 1.38 8.53 -0.46
N LYS A 160 0.23 9.10 -0.13
CA LYS A 160 0.10 10.40 0.56
C LYS A 160 -0.18 10.18 2.05
N LYS A 161 0.23 11.13 2.88
CA LYS A 161 0.01 11.12 4.34
C LYS A 161 0.47 9.81 5.02
N LEU A 162 1.52 9.17 4.50
CA LEU A 162 2.07 7.95 5.09
C LEU A 162 2.53 8.16 6.54
N TYR A 163 2.90 9.38 6.93
CA TYR A 163 3.21 9.74 8.31
C TYR A 163 2.00 9.56 9.28
N GLU A 164 0.78 9.47 8.77
CA GLU A 164 -0.43 9.14 9.53
C GLU A 164 -0.72 7.63 9.63
N VAL A 165 0.23 6.79 9.23
CA VAL A 165 0.15 5.34 9.30
C VAL A 165 1.16 4.85 10.33
N PRO A 166 0.77 3.98 11.29
CA PRO A 166 1.72 3.41 12.23
C PRO A 166 2.90 2.74 11.50
N VAL A 167 4.12 2.94 12.01
CA VAL A 167 5.33 2.40 11.36
C VAL A 167 5.23 0.88 11.17
N SER A 168 4.67 0.14 12.13
CA SER A 168 4.44 -1.31 12.01
C SER A 168 3.56 -1.69 10.81
N VAL A 169 2.59 -0.85 10.47
CA VAL A 169 1.69 -1.04 9.32
C VAL A 169 2.40 -0.69 8.03
N ARG A 170 3.14 0.43 7.98
CA ARG A 170 3.93 0.81 6.79
C ARG A 170 4.95 -0.26 6.42
N LEU A 171 5.61 -0.84 7.42
CA LEU A 171 6.56 -1.94 7.20
C LEU A 171 5.90 -3.18 6.59
N LYS A 172 4.71 -3.56 7.07
CA LYS A 172 3.95 -4.66 6.47
C LYS A 172 3.47 -4.35 5.04
N ILE A 173 3.03 -3.11 4.80
CA ILE A 173 2.66 -2.64 3.44
C ILE A 173 3.86 -2.81 2.50
N ALA A 174 5.04 -2.35 2.90
CA ALA A 174 6.26 -2.43 2.10
C ALA A 174 6.76 -3.87 1.91
N GLU A 175 6.68 -4.69 2.95
CA GLU A 175 7.04 -6.11 2.92
C GLU A 175 6.20 -6.87 1.89
N LYS A 176 4.88 -6.70 1.94
CA LYS A 176 3.91 -7.37 1.04
C LYS A 176 3.73 -6.67 -0.31
N GLY A 177 4.32 -5.50 -0.51
CA GLY A 177 4.16 -4.71 -1.75
C GLY A 177 2.74 -4.17 -1.95
N LEU A 178 1.98 -3.98 -0.88
CA LEU A 178 0.59 -3.52 -0.97
C LEU A 178 0.54 -2.08 -1.47
N TYR A 179 -0.44 -1.80 -2.36
CA TYR A 179 -0.75 -0.47 -2.88
C TYR A 179 0.35 0.22 -3.71
N PHE A 180 1.46 -0.48 -4.02
CA PHE A 180 2.54 0.10 -4.81
C PHE A 180 2.07 0.58 -6.19
N GLU A 181 1.20 -0.17 -6.87
CA GLU A 181 0.64 0.26 -8.16
C GLU A 181 -0.16 1.56 -8.08
N GLU A 182 -1.04 1.70 -7.08
CA GLU A 182 -1.80 2.95 -6.83
C GLU A 182 -0.86 4.10 -6.46
N THR A 183 0.19 3.80 -5.69
CA THR A 183 1.19 4.77 -5.24
C THR A 183 2.02 5.30 -6.41
N ILE A 184 2.66 4.43 -7.19
CA ILE A 184 3.55 4.86 -8.28
C ILE A 184 2.81 5.66 -9.35
N ARG A 185 1.52 5.39 -9.57
CA ARG A 185 0.68 6.11 -10.53
C ARG A 185 0.57 7.61 -10.21
N GLN A 186 0.82 8.01 -8.96
CA GLN A 186 0.87 9.43 -8.57
C GLN A 186 2.17 10.14 -8.96
N TYR A 187 3.24 9.39 -9.26
CA TYR A 187 4.58 9.92 -9.53
C TYR A 187 4.98 9.84 -11.00
N MET A 188 4.14 9.25 -11.85
CA MET A 188 4.44 9.04 -13.26
C MET A 188 3.20 9.06 -14.15
N ASN A 189 3.41 9.29 -15.44
CA ASN A 189 2.35 9.24 -16.44
C ASN A 189 1.96 7.79 -16.82
N GLU A 190 0.85 7.65 -17.53
CA GLU A 190 0.29 6.34 -17.91
C GLU A 190 1.27 5.48 -18.73
N LYS A 191 2.05 6.08 -19.64
CA LYS A 191 3.06 5.35 -20.43
C LYS A 191 4.13 4.73 -19.52
N ARG A 192 4.63 5.50 -18.56
CA ARG A 192 5.66 5.06 -17.59
C ARG A 192 5.10 4.07 -16.57
N TYR A 193 3.85 4.22 -16.18
CA TYR A 193 3.15 3.26 -15.32
C TYR A 193 3.04 1.89 -16.01
N ARG A 194 2.62 1.84 -17.27
CA ARG A 194 2.59 0.60 -18.06
C ARG A 194 3.96 -0.03 -18.24
N HIS A 195 4.98 0.79 -18.47
CA HIS A 195 6.37 0.33 -18.51
C HIS A 195 6.78 -0.34 -17.18
N SER A 196 6.47 0.29 -16.05
CA SER A 196 6.81 -0.27 -14.73
C SER A 196 6.09 -1.59 -14.44
N LEU A 197 4.81 -1.71 -14.86
CA LEU A 197 4.07 -2.97 -14.78
C LEU A 197 4.71 -4.08 -15.62
N SER A 198 5.05 -3.77 -16.87
CA SER A 198 5.65 -4.72 -17.81
C SER A 198 7.05 -5.16 -17.36
N VAL A 199 7.88 -4.22 -16.88
CA VAL A 199 9.19 -4.53 -16.26
C VAL A 199 9.04 -5.40 -15.03
N ALA A 200 8.04 -5.15 -14.16
CA ALA A 200 7.78 -5.97 -13.00
C ALA A 200 7.42 -7.42 -13.37
N GLN A 201 6.59 -7.61 -14.40
CA GLN A 201 6.24 -8.94 -14.91
C GLN A 201 7.46 -9.68 -15.47
N LEU A 202 8.31 -8.98 -16.24
CA LEU A 202 9.53 -9.57 -16.77
C LEU A 202 10.55 -9.90 -15.67
N CYS A 203 10.68 -9.05 -14.64
CA CYS A 203 11.48 -9.34 -13.45
C CYS A 203 11.03 -10.63 -12.76
N VAL A 204 9.71 -10.83 -12.60
CA VAL A 204 9.12 -12.06 -12.03
C VAL A 204 9.47 -13.27 -12.88
N ALA A 205 9.31 -13.19 -14.20
CA ALA A 205 9.61 -14.29 -15.11
C ALA A 205 11.10 -14.69 -15.06
N LEU A 206 12.01 -13.71 -15.06
CA LEU A 206 13.44 -13.96 -14.95
C LEU A 206 13.81 -14.52 -13.57
N ALA A 207 13.27 -13.96 -12.48
CA ALA A 207 13.51 -14.48 -11.14
C ALA A 207 13.03 -15.93 -10.99
N SER A 208 11.86 -16.25 -11.53
CA SER A 208 11.32 -17.61 -11.53
C SER A 208 12.22 -18.59 -12.30
N ALA A 209 12.76 -18.20 -13.46
CA ALA A 209 13.67 -19.04 -14.25
C ALA A 209 14.97 -19.37 -13.51
N HIS A 210 15.39 -18.50 -12.59
CA HIS A 210 16.60 -18.66 -11.78
C HIS A 210 16.34 -19.11 -10.33
N ASN A 211 15.12 -19.58 -10.02
CA ASN A 211 14.72 -20.03 -8.68
C ASN A 211 14.93 -18.97 -7.58
N LEU A 212 14.69 -17.69 -7.90
CA LEU A 212 14.79 -16.56 -6.99
C LEU A 212 13.41 -16.14 -6.47
N ASN A 213 13.39 -15.40 -5.36
CA ASN A 213 12.14 -14.86 -4.81
C ASN A 213 11.51 -13.85 -5.80
N THR A 214 10.32 -14.19 -6.29
CA THR A 214 9.56 -13.43 -7.30
C THR A 214 8.88 -12.20 -6.74
N GLU A 215 8.48 -12.18 -5.47
CA GLU A 215 7.90 -10.99 -4.82
C GLU A 215 8.92 -9.85 -4.72
N LYS A 216 10.18 -10.15 -4.38
CA LYS A 216 11.27 -9.17 -4.45
C LYS A 216 11.46 -8.63 -5.86
N ALA A 217 11.45 -9.53 -6.85
CA ALA A 217 11.64 -9.16 -8.25
C ALA A 217 10.50 -8.28 -8.77
N TRP A 218 9.25 -8.56 -8.38
CA TRP A 218 8.11 -7.71 -8.68
C TRP A 218 8.27 -6.32 -8.04
N LYS A 219 8.63 -6.25 -6.75
CA LYS A 219 8.80 -4.99 -6.01
C LYS A 219 9.88 -4.08 -6.63
N MET A 220 11.04 -4.63 -6.98
CA MET A 220 12.08 -3.82 -7.63
C MET A 220 11.63 -3.34 -9.01
N GLY A 221 10.95 -4.20 -9.80
CA GLY A 221 10.46 -3.84 -11.13
C GLY A 221 9.35 -2.78 -11.11
N ILE A 222 8.38 -2.88 -10.20
CA ILE A 222 7.28 -1.90 -10.14
C ILE A 222 7.74 -0.54 -9.62
N LEU A 223 8.80 -0.50 -8.80
CA LEU A 223 9.30 0.72 -8.17
C LEU A 223 10.47 1.40 -8.90
N HIS A 224 11.16 0.73 -9.83
CA HIS A 224 12.46 1.20 -10.35
C HIS A 224 12.45 2.63 -10.90
N ASP A 225 11.36 3.01 -11.56
CA ASP A 225 11.23 4.26 -12.29
C ASP A 225 10.38 5.31 -11.54
N ILE A 226 10.08 5.09 -10.26
CA ILE A 226 9.21 5.97 -9.45
C ILE A 226 9.66 7.43 -9.43
N CYS A 227 10.97 7.69 -9.56
CA CYS A 227 11.53 9.03 -9.59
C CYS A 227 11.94 9.50 -11.00
N LYS A 228 11.62 8.76 -12.07
CA LYS A 228 12.07 9.08 -13.44
C LYS A 228 11.57 10.43 -13.95
N GLN A 229 10.37 10.82 -13.53
CA GLN A 229 9.71 12.06 -13.96
C GLN A 229 9.72 13.14 -12.87
N MET A 230 10.56 12.98 -11.85
CA MET A 230 10.77 14.00 -10.83
C MET A 230 11.36 15.27 -11.48
N PRO A 231 10.79 16.47 -11.21
CA PRO A 231 11.30 17.73 -11.75
C PRO A 231 12.80 17.92 -11.42
N TYR A 232 13.57 18.40 -12.41
CA TYR A 232 15.03 18.53 -12.29
C TYR A 232 15.49 19.29 -11.04
N GLU A 233 14.83 20.41 -10.69
CA GLU A 233 15.21 21.18 -9.50
C GLU A 233 15.02 20.39 -8.21
N ILE A 234 13.96 19.58 -8.11
CA ILE A 234 13.73 18.70 -6.95
C ILE A 234 14.79 17.59 -6.93
N SER A 235 15.04 16.97 -8.08
CA SER A 235 16.07 15.93 -8.21
C SER A 235 17.46 16.45 -7.83
N LYS A 236 17.81 17.66 -8.25
CA LYS A 236 19.09 18.32 -7.95
C LYS A 236 19.24 18.60 -6.46
N ILE A 237 18.18 19.09 -5.79
CA ILE A 237 18.19 19.28 -4.34
C ILE A 237 18.39 17.93 -3.64
N TRP A 238 17.63 16.90 -4.04
CA TRP A 238 17.75 15.56 -3.47
C TRP A 238 19.18 15.01 -3.60
N MET A 239 19.75 15.07 -4.80
CA MET A 239 21.12 14.61 -5.08
C MET A 239 22.16 15.34 -4.24
N ARG A 240 22.06 16.67 -4.11
CA ARG A 240 23.01 17.45 -3.30
C ARG A 240 23.02 17.04 -1.83
N HIS A 241 21.86 16.69 -1.27
CA HIS A 241 21.74 16.35 0.15
C HIS A 241 21.99 14.87 0.45
N HIS A 242 21.59 13.97 -0.45
CA HIS A 242 21.61 12.53 -0.18
C HIS A 242 22.70 11.78 -0.96
N MET A 243 23.10 12.28 -2.13
CA MET A 243 24.01 11.61 -3.08
C MET A 243 25.08 12.56 -3.65
N PRO A 244 25.80 13.36 -2.83
CA PRO A 244 26.68 14.41 -3.32
C PRO A 244 27.82 13.89 -4.23
N PHE A 245 28.25 12.64 -4.04
CA PHE A 245 29.31 12.00 -4.84
C PHE A 245 28.90 11.68 -6.28
N HIS A 246 27.59 11.62 -6.59
CA HIS A 246 27.06 11.31 -7.92
C HIS A 246 26.65 12.55 -8.72
N MET A 247 26.96 13.76 -8.23
CA MET A 247 26.57 15.03 -8.87
C MET A 247 27.18 15.24 -10.27
N ASN A 248 28.30 14.57 -10.58
CA ASN A 248 28.96 14.66 -11.88
C ASN A 248 28.31 13.77 -12.94
N GLU A 249 27.40 12.86 -12.56
CA GLU A 249 26.71 12.01 -13.50
C GLU A 249 25.60 12.75 -14.22
N ALA A 250 25.24 12.28 -15.42
CA ALA A 250 24.17 12.88 -16.20
C ALA A 250 22.84 12.82 -15.43
N PRO A 251 22.00 13.89 -15.46
CA PRO A 251 20.72 13.92 -14.74
C PRO A 251 19.77 12.77 -15.07
N ALA A 252 19.89 12.21 -16.29
CA ALA A 252 19.13 11.05 -16.71
C ALA A 252 19.42 9.79 -15.88
N ILE A 253 20.55 9.72 -15.17
CA ILE A 253 20.98 8.60 -14.33
C ILE A 253 20.44 8.72 -12.90
N TRP A 254 20.30 9.95 -12.39
CA TRP A 254 19.98 10.23 -10.97
C TRP A 254 18.73 9.54 -10.45
N HIS A 255 17.72 9.28 -11.28
CA HIS A 255 16.50 8.59 -10.87
C HIS A 255 16.73 7.20 -10.27
N GLY A 256 17.79 6.46 -10.64
CA GLY A 256 18.14 5.20 -9.99
C GLY A 256 18.53 5.40 -8.53
N TYR A 257 19.43 6.36 -8.29
CA TYR A 257 19.90 6.70 -6.94
C TYR A 257 18.81 7.32 -6.07
N ILE A 258 18.09 8.31 -6.62
CA ILE A 258 16.98 8.97 -5.94
C ILE A 258 15.88 7.94 -5.68
N GLY A 259 15.55 7.08 -6.65
CA GLY A 259 14.54 6.04 -6.53
C GLY A 259 14.85 5.08 -5.38
N ALA A 260 16.08 4.59 -5.30
CA ALA A 260 16.51 3.69 -4.21
C ALA A 260 16.41 4.34 -2.82
N ASP A 261 16.81 5.61 -2.69
CA ASP A 261 16.69 6.35 -1.43
C ASP A 261 15.24 6.71 -1.09
N PHE A 262 14.44 7.07 -2.11
CA PHE A 262 13.02 7.40 -1.98
C PHE A 262 12.22 6.19 -1.47
N VAL A 263 12.33 5.02 -2.10
CA VAL A 263 11.56 3.84 -1.68
C VAL A 263 11.93 3.39 -0.26
N LYS A 264 13.20 3.56 0.12
CA LYS A 264 13.68 3.25 1.47
C LYS A 264 13.10 4.18 2.53
N ARG A 265 13.05 5.49 2.25
CA ARG A 265 12.65 6.51 3.25
C ARG A 265 11.16 6.79 3.27
N GLN A 266 10.55 6.89 2.09
CA GLN A 266 9.16 7.31 1.93
C GLN A 266 8.20 6.11 1.96
N LEU A 267 8.62 4.96 1.40
CA LEU A 267 7.80 3.75 1.31
C LEU A 267 8.23 2.65 2.29
N ASP A 268 9.20 2.91 3.17
CA ASP A 268 9.75 1.96 4.16
C ASP A 268 10.20 0.61 3.57
N VAL A 269 10.58 0.56 2.29
CA VAL A 269 11.17 -0.65 1.72
C VAL A 269 12.53 -0.91 2.39
N ARG A 270 12.68 -2.09 3.00
CA ARG A 270 13.91 -2.47 3.74
C ARG A 270 14.70 -3.60 3.10
N ASP A 271 14.16 -4.22 2.06
CA ASP A 271 14.86 -5.30 1.37
C ASP A 271 16.07 -4.74 0.61
N LYS A 272 17.27 -5.19 1.00
CA LYS A 272 18.53 -4.68 0.44
C LYS A 272 18.67 -5.03 -1.03
N ASP A 273 18.15 -6.18 -1.47
CA ASP A 273 18.23 -6.60 -2.87
C ASP A 273 17.35 -5.69 -3.75
N VAL A 274 16.15 -5.36 -3.26
CA VAL A 274 15.24 -4.43 -3.95
C VAL A 274 15.86 -3.05 -4.08
N ILE A 275 16.41 -2.51 -2.99
CA ILE A 275 17.04 -1.18 -2.98
C ILE A 275 18.28 -1.16 -3.88
N SER A 276 19.13 -2.19 -3.80
CA SER A 276 20.33 -2.34 -4.63
C SER A 276 19.98 -2.39 -6.10
N ALA A 277 18.98 -3.20 -6.47
CA ALA A 277 18.59 -3.35 -7.86
C ALA A 277 18.07 -2.03 -8.44
N ILE A 278 17.25 -1.28 -7.70
CA ILE A 278 16.78 0.05 -8.11
C ILE A 278 17.96 1.04 -8.20
N TYR A 279 18.93 0.98 -7.30
CA TYR A 279 20.09 1.86 -7.35
C TYR A 279 20.94 1.63 -8.61
N HIS A 280 21.15 0.37 -8.98
CA HIS A 280 22.07 -0.04 -10.06
C HIS A 280 21.41 -0.22 -11.45
N HIS A 281 20.08 -0.18 -11.56
CA HIS A 281 19.40 -0.56 -12.81
C HIS A 281 19.70 0.33 -14.02
N VAL A 282 20.15 1.57 -13.80
CA VAL A 282 20.41 2.48 -14.91
C VAL A 282 21.74 2.15 -15.59
N LEU A 283 22.79 1.99 -14.79
CA LEU A 283 24.16 1.76 -15.25
C LEU A 283 24.46 0.27 -15.47
N GLY A 284 23.71 -0.62 -14.81
CA GLY A 284 23.98 -2.06 -14.84
C GLY A 284 25.35 -2.38 -14.25
N ASP A 285 25.75 -1.71 -13.18
CA ASP A 285 27.01 -1.91 -12.46
C ASP A 285 26.86 -2.76 -11.19
N GLY A 286 25.62 -3.12 -10.84
CA GLY A 286 25.30 -4.06 -9.77
C GLY A 286 25.77 -5.48 -10.06
N LYS A 287 25.95 -6.27 -8.99
CA LYS A 287 26.59 -7.60 -9.04
C LYS A 287 25.63 -8.74 -8.71
N SER A 288 24.58 -8.45 -7.93
CA SER A 288 23.63 -9.46 -7.50
C SER A 288 22.77 -9.93 -8.68
N SER A 289 22.15 -11.11 -8.54
CA SER A 289 21.20 -11.60 -9.55
C SER A 289 20.02 -10.64 -9.71
N TYR A 290 19.55 -10.01 -8.63
CA TYR A 290 18.47 -9.03 -8.70
C TYR A 290 18.86 -7.75 -9.43
N ASP A 291 20.10 -7.24 -9.23
CA ASP A 291 20.58 -6.08 -9.98
C ASP A 291 20.60 -6.36 -11.49
N LYS A 292 21.10 -7.54 -11.87
CA LYS A 292 21.15 -7.99 -13.27
C LYS A 292 19.75 -8.14 -13.85
N ILE A 293 18.83 -8.78 -13.12
CA ILE A 293 17.45 -8.98 -13.55
C ILE A 293 16.76 -7.65 -13.80
N LEU A 294 16.87 -6.68 -12.88
CA LEU A 294 16.19 -5.40 -13.07
C LEU A 294 16.77 -4.62 -14.25
N PHE A 295 18.11 -4.60 -14.40
CA PHE A 295 18.76 -3.99 -15.56
C PHE A 295 18.28 -4.63 -16.87
N ILE A 296 18.30 -5.97 -16.96
CA ILE A 296 17.83 -6.72 -18.14
C ILE A 296 16.36 -6.39 -18.42
N ALA A 297 15.50 -6.48 -17.40
CA ALA A 297 14.07 -6.28 -17.57
C ALA A 297 13.73 -4.87 -18.05
N ASP A 298 14.39 -3.83 -17.52
CA ASP A 298 14.24 -2.47 -18.02
C ASP A 298 14.66 -2.37 -19.51
N LYS A 299 15.78 -2.99 -19.91
CA LYS A 299 16.26 -2.91 -21.30
C LYS A 299 15.57 -3.85 -22.27
N LEU A 300 14.94 -4.91 -21.82
CA LEU A 300 14.25 -5.86 -22.70
C LEU A 300 12.74 -5.75 -22.63
N ASP A 301 12.23 -4.74 -21.91
CA ASP A 301 10.80 -4.55 -21.71
C ASP A 301 10.00 -4.54 -23.03
N PRO A 302 9.05 -5.47 -23.24
CA PRO A 302 8.28 -5.57 -24.48
C PRO A 302 7.49 -4.30 -24.83
N SER A 303 7.17 -3.45 -23.83
CA SER A 303 6.46 -2.19 -24.09
C SER A 303 7.30 -1.15 -24.85
N ARG A 304 8.60 -1.40 -25.06
CA ARG A 304 9.52 -0.52 -25.81
C ARG A 304 9.39 -0.64 -27.33
N GLY A 305 8.64 -1.62 -27.84
CA GLY A 305 8.25 -1.68 -29.27
C GLY A 305 9.25 -2.32 -30.22
N TYR A 306 10.27 -3.03 -29.70
CA TYR A 306 11.14 -3.91 -30.47
C TYR A 306 11.04 -5.34 -29.94
N ASP A 307 11.39 -6.32 -30.78
CA ASP A 307 11.42 -7.72 -30.38
C ASP A 307 12.68 -8.01 -29.55
N SER A 308 12.46 -8.39 -28.29
CA SER A 308 13.49 -8.77 -27.31
C SER A 308 13.40 -10.26 -26.93
N SER A 309 12.59 -11.05 -27.63
CA SER A 309 12.25 -12.43 -27.25
C SER A 309 13.47 -13.34 -27.17
N GLU A 310 14.39 -13.24 -28.14
CA GLU A 310 15.63 -14.02 -28.16
C GLU A 310 16.52 -13.70 -26.95
N GLN A 311 16.69 -12.41 -26.62
CA GLN A 311 17.47 -11.99 -25.46
C GLN A 311 16.80 -12.41 -24.16
N ILE A 312 15.47 -12.34 -24.06
CA ILE A 312 14.73 -12.77 -22.87
C ILE A 312 14.94 -14.28 -22.64
N GLU A 313 14.83 -15.11 -23.67
CA GLU A 313 15.06 -16.56 -23.54
C GLU A 313 16.50 -16.87 -23.15
N LEU A 314 17.49 -16.18 -23.74
CA LEU A 314 18.88 -16.28 -23.31
C LEU A 314 19.05 -15.93 -21.82
N CYS A 315 18.42 -14.84 -21.38
CA CYS A 315 18.48 -14.40 -19.98
C CYS A 315 17.80 -15.40 -19.03
N LYS A 316 16.73 -16.09 -19.45
CA LYS A 316 16.11 -17.18 -18.68
C LYS A 316 17.02 -18.40 -18.56
N MET A 317 17.73 -18.75 -19.64
CA MET A 317 18.65 -19.90 -19.64
C MET A 317 19.95 -19.63 -18.86
N ASN A 318 20.52 -18.43 -18.99
CA ASN A 318 21.77 -18.05 -18.34
C ASN A 318 21.80 -16.54 -18.06
N LEU A 319 21.58 -16.17 -16.80
CA LEU A 319 21.47 -14.77 -16.39
C LEU A 319 22.74 -13.96 -16.68
N ASP A 320 23.91 -14.54 -16.42
CA ASP A 320 25.20 -13.85 -16.57
C ASP A 320 25.57 -13.62 -18.03
N LEU A 321 25.31 -14.61 -18.88
CA LEU A 321 25.53 -14.51 -20.32
C LEU A 321 24.54 -13.50 -20.93
N GLY A 322 23.26 -13.60 -20.57
CA GLY A 322 22.23 -12.67 -20.98
C GLY A 322 22.56 -11.22 -20.57
N PHE A 323 22.92 -11.01 -19.30
CA PHE A 323 23.33 -9.70 -18.80
C PHE A 323 24.50 -9.09 -19.59
N LYS A 324 25.55 -9.88 -19.88
CA LYS A 324 26.69 -9.41 -20.68
C LYS A 324 26.28 -9.00 -22.09
N ARG A 325 25.39 -9.78 -22.72
CA ARG A 325 24.86 -9.47 -24.06
C ARG A 325 24.07 -8.16 -24.04
N VAL A 326 23.08 -8.04 -23.16
CA VAL A 326 22.23 -6.84 -23.05
C VAL A 326 23.05 -5.60 -22.73
N LYS A 327 24.03 -5.70 -21.81
CA LYS A 327 24.91 -4.58 -21.46
C LYS A 327 25.77 -4.12 -22.64
N LYS A 328 26.29 -5.06 -23.45
CA LYS A 328 27.05 -4.75 -24.66
C LYS A 328 26.19 -4.05 -25.70
N GLU A 329 25.00 -4.59 -25.99
CA GLU A 329 24.04 -4.02 -26.94
C GLU A 329 23.63 -2.59 -26.52
N GLN A 330 23.39 -2.36 -25.23
CA GLN A 330 23.08 -1.03 -24.69
C GLN A 330 24.23 -0.03 -24.89
N GLN A 331 25.48 -0.44 -24.68
CA GLN A 331 26.65 0.40 -24.91
C GLN A 331 26.82 0.76 -26.39
N GLU A 332 26.59 -0.20 -27.28
CA GLU A 332 26.64 0.02 -28.73
C GLU A 332 25.54 0.99 -29.19
N TYR A 333 24.33 0.85 -28.66
CA TYR A 333 23.22 1.76 -28.92
C TYR A 333 23.56 3.20 -28.50
N LEU A 334 24.03 3.39 -27.26
CA LEU A 334 24.40 4.71 -26.75
C LEU A 334 25.57 5.35 -27.51
N ARG A 335 26.52 4.55 -28.03
CA ARG A 335 27.59 5.04 -28.91
C ARG A 335 27.04 5.52 -30.26
N LYS A 336 26.09 4.78 -30.86
CA LYS A 336 25.44 5.17 -32.11
C LYS A 336 24.62 6.45 -31.98
N GLU A 337 23.97 6.65 -30.83
CA GLU A 337 23.21 7.87 -30.49
C GLU A 337 24.12 9.04 -30.03
N GLY A 338 25.45 8.88 -30.03
CA GLY A 338 26.39 9.94 -29.65
C GLY A 338 26.39 10.31 -28.16
N THR A 339 25.87 9.44 -27.29
CA THR A 339 25.71 9.70 -25.84
C THR A 339 26.92 9.21 -25.02
N LEU A 340 27.75 8.34 -25.58
CA LEU A 340 29.00 7.85 -25.00
C LEU A 340 30.15 8.25 -25.93
N GLN A 341 31.03 9.16 -25.47
CA GLN A 341 32.34 9.42 -26.09
C GLN A 341 33.35 8.36 -25.66
#